data_AF-A0A517KMC9-F1
#
_entry.id   AF-A0A517KMC9-F1
#
_cell.length_a   1.000
_cell.length_b   1.000
_cell.length_c   1.000
_cell.angle_alpha   90.00
_cell.angle_beta   90.00
_cell.angle_gamma   90.00
#
_symmetry.space_group_name_H-M   'P 1'
#
loop_
_entity.id
_entity.type
_entity.pdbx_description
1 polymer ?
#
loop_
_entity_poly.entity_id
_entity_poly.type
_entity_poly.pdbx_seq_one_letter_code
_entity_poly.pdbx_strand_id
1 'polypeptide(L)' 'MTMTDSARKEYLNQFFGSKRYLYQDNERVAHIHVVNDIY' A
#
# COMPACT_ATOMS: atom_id res chain seq x y z
N MET A 1 8.70 3.61 -24.33
CA MET A 1 8.32 4.69 -23.40
C MET A 1 8.74 4.24 -22.01
N THR A 2 9.86 4.78 -21.50
CA THR A 2 10.43 4.35 -20.22
C THR A 2 9.64 5.02 -19.10
N MET A 3 8.89 4.26 -18.30
CA MET A 3 8.28 4.82 -17.10
C MET A 3 9.38 5.34 -16.19
N THR A 4 9.33 6.63 -15.89
CA THR A 4 10.23 7.25 -14.91
C THR A 4 9.94 6.66 -13.54
N ASP A 5 10.95 6.62 -12.67
CA ASP A 5 10.81 6.06 -11.32
C ASP A 5 9.66 6.70 -10.53
N SER A 6 9.46 8.01 -10.75
CA SER A 6 8.35 8.80 -10.21
C SER A 6 6.98 8.29 -10.67
N ALA A 7 6.81 8.03 -11.97
CA ALA A 7 5.55 7.55 -12.53
C ALA A 7 5.23 6.13 -12.05
N ARG A 8 6.25 5.27 -11.92
CA ARG A 8 6.11 3.92 -11.34
C ARG A 8 5.66 3.98 -9.88
N LYS A 9 6.23 4.89 -9.09
CA LYS A 9 5.88 5.08 -7.68
C LYS A 9 4.44 5.57 -7.52
N GLU A 10 4.00 6.52 -8.34
CA GLU A 10 2.60 7.00 -8.34
C GLU A 10 1.62 5.91 -8.75
N TYR A 11 1.95 5.12 -9.79
CA TYR A 11 1.12 3.99 -10.22
C TYR A 11 0.93 2.97 -9.10
N LEU A 12 2.00 2.56 -8.42
CA LEU A 12 1.92 1.62 -7.30
C LEU A 12 1.12 2.20 -6.11
N ASN A 13 1.25 3.49 -5.84
CA ASN A 13 0.49 4.15 -4.78
C ASN A 13 -1.03 4.14 -5.02
N GLN A 14 -1.49 4.04 -6.27
CA GLN A 14 -2.93 3.87 -6.57
C GLN A 14 -3.48 2.53 -6.09
N PHE A 15 -2.67 1.46 -6.14
CA PHE A 15 -3.08 0.12 -5.71
C PHE A 15 -2.80 -0.13 -4.23
N PHE A 16 -1.73 0.44 -3.69
CA PHE A 16 -1.24 0.17 -2.32
C PHE A 16 -1.39 1.36 -1.38
N GLY A 17 -2.39 2.21 -1.61
CA GLY A 17 -2.54 3.51 -0.95
C GLY A 17 -2.78 3.45 0.57
N SER A 18 -3.15 2.30 1.14
CA SER A 18 -3.37 2.19 2.58
C SER A 18 -2.66 0.99 3.21
N LYS A 19 -1.84 1.27 4.21
CA LYS A 19 -1.37 0.27 5.18
C LYS A 19 -2.30 0.34 6.37
N ARG A 20 -2.95 -0.78 6.70
CA ARG A 20 -3.61 -0.93 8.00
C ARG A 20 -2.67 -1.66 8.93
N TYR A 21 -2.71 -1.30 10.20
CA TYR A 21 -1.88 -1.96 11.20
C TYR A 21 -2.79 -2.77 12.12
N LEU A 22 -2.37 -4.00 12.40
CA LEU A 22 -2.98 -4.80 13.44
C LEU A 22 -2.26 -4.51 14.74
N TYR A 23 -3.03 -4.18 15.76
CA TYR A 23 -2.54 -3.96 17.11
C TYR A 23 -3.06 -5.07 18.01
N GLN A 24 -2.18 -5.60 18.84
CA GLN A 24 -2.51 -6.50 19.94
C GLN A 24 -1.84 -5.96 21.19
N ASP A 25 -2.57 -5.78 22.28
CA ASP A 25 -2.07 -5.22 23.53
C ASP A 25 -1.33 -3.87 23.35
N ASN A 26 -1.86 -3.03 22.44
CA ASN A 26 -1.26 -1.77 21.98
C ASN A 26 0.09 -1.89 21.24
N GLU A 27 0.60 -3.09 21.02
CA GLU A 27 1.77 -3.34 20.20
C GLU A 27 1.41 -3.59 18.74
N ARG A 28 2.23 -3.07 17.83
CA ARG A 28 2.04 -3.26 16.39
C ARG A 28 2.54 -4.65 15.99
N VAL A 29 1.61 -5.58 15.79
CA VAL A 29 1.92 -6.98 15.50
C VAL A 29 1.98 -7.29 14.00
N ALA A 30 1.25 -6.55 13.16
CA ALA A 30 1.29 -6.76 11.72
C ALA A 30 0.91 -5.51 10.91
N HIS A 31 1.25 -5.52 9.63
CA HIS A 31 0.72 -4.59 8.64
C HIS A 31 -0.07 -5.36 7.58
N ILE A 32 -1.29 -4.91 7.30
CA ILE A 32 -2.18 -5.44 6.27
C ILE A 32 -2.13 -4.47 5.09
N HIS A 33 -1.72 -4.98 3.93
CA HIS A 33 -1.84 -4.28 2.66
C HIS A 33 -3.26 -4.47 2.13
N VAL A 34 -4.03 -3.38 2.11
CA VAL A 34 -5.32 -3.36 1.41
C VAL A 34 -5.01 -2.96 -0.03
N VAL A 35 -5.09 -3.91 -0.95
CA VAL A 35 -5.08 -3.61 -2.38
C VAL A 35 -6.45 -3.04 -2.71
N ASN A 36 -6.50 -1.86 -3.33
CA ASN A 36 -7.76 -1.36 -3.90
C ASN A 36 -8.23 -2.37 -4.95
N ASP A 37 -9.25 -3.16 -4.60
CA ASP A 37 -9.89 -4.11 -5.49
C ASP A 37 -10.69 -3.28 -6.50
N ILE A 38 -10.16 -3.13 -7.72
CA ILE A 38 -10.83 -2.45 -8.82
C ILE A 38 -11.45 -3.57 -9.66
N TYR A 39 -12.74 -3.84 -9.42
CA TYR A 39 -13.56 -4.74 -10.24
C TYR A 39 -13.72 -4.20 -11.67
#